data_AF-A0A3C0NUE6-F1
#
_entry.id   AF-A0A3C0NUE6-F1
#
_cell.length_a   1.000
_cell.length_b   1.000
_cell.length_c   1.000
_cell.angle_alpha   90.00
_cell.angle_beta   90.00
_cell.angle_gamma   90.00
#
_symmetry.space_group_name_H-M   'P 1'
#
loop_
_entity.id
_entity.type
_entity.pdbx_description
1 polymer ?
#
loop_
_entity_poly.entity_id
_entity_poly.type
_entity_poly.pdbx_seq_one_letter_code
_entity_poly.pdbx_strand_id
1 'polypeptide(L)'
;MTRILMIMMIALGLNGCATTGVEQTRAEVQRISPEELAKLMAPAVATVSLDELLADAKQGKTADEIIAKIKASNSRYELTPTQSLELNKKGLDIKVLEFIHQENERAKQNALADEMNKRQQAQAEKEKALKQERDLARTQYYDPYWGMYYGRPWGPYG
;
A
#
# COMPACT_ATOMS: atom_id res chain seq x y z
N MET A 1 -27.60 -32.07 45.27
CA MET A 1 -26.20 -32.21 44.81
C MET A 1 -26.05 -32.15 43.30
N THR A 2 -26.86 -32.87 42.51
CA THR A 2 -26.82 -32.86 41.04
C THR A 2 -27.01 -31.49 40.37
N ARG A 3 -27.88 -30.63 40.92
CA ARG A 3 -28.07 -29.24 40.41
C ARG A 3 -26.84 -28.34 40.60
N ILE A 4 -26.10 -28.53 41.70
CA ILE A 4 -24.90 -27.74 42.01
C ILE A 4 -23.76 -28.18 41.07
N LEU A 5 -23.65 -29.49 40.80
CA LEU A 5 -22.66 -30.03 39.86
C LEU A 5 -22.88 -29.52 38.43
N MET A 6 -24.15 -29.41 38.00
CA MET A 6 -24.51 -28.89 36.67
C MET A 6 -24.17 -27.40 36.51
N ILE A 7 -24.45 -26.60 37.54
CA ILE A 7 -24.12 -25.16 37.55
C ILE A 7 -22.60 -24.95 37.54
N MET A 8 -21.84 -25.78 38.26
CA MET A 8 -20.38 -25.72 38.27
C MET A 8 -19.78 -26.09 36.91
N MET A 9 -20.35 -27.07 36.20
CA MET A 9 -19.92 -27.45 34.85
C MET A 9 -20.20 -26.36 33.81
N ILE A 10 -21.34 -25.67 33.93
CA ILE A 10 -21.70 -24.52 33.08
C ILE A 10 -20.78 -23.32 33.38
N ALA A 11 -20.45 -23.07 34.65
CA ALA A 11 -19.53 -22.00 35.05
C ALA A 11 -18.09 -22.24 34.54
N LEU A 12 -17.64 -23.49 34.48
CA LEU A 12 -16.35 -23.87 33.89
C LEU A 12 -16.33 -23.71 32.36
N GLY A 13 -17.44 -23.98 31.67
CA GLY A 13 -17.57 -23.80 30.22
C GLY A 13 -17.54 -22.33 29.76
N LEU A 14 -18.06 -21.41 30.57
CA LEU A 14 -18.07 -19.97 30.25
C LEU A 14 -16.69 -19.30 30.34
N ASN A 15 -15.75 -19.86 31.11
CA ASN A 15 -14.37 -19.38 31.16
C ASN A 15 -13.52 -19.81 29.95
N GLY A 16 -14.01 -20.76 29.13
CA GLY A 16 -13.35 -21.23 27.92
C GLY A 16 -13.58 -20.36 26.67
N CYS A 17 -14.64 -19.55 26.65
CA CYS A 17 -14.94 -18.63 25.53
C CYS A 17 -14.28 -17.25 25.67
N ALA A 18 -13.70 -16.94 26.84
CA ALA A 18 -13.02 -15.67 27.10
C ALA A 18 -11.50 -15.81 27.18
N THR A 19 -10.94 -16.98 26.83
CA THR A 19 -9.52 -17.04 26.48
C THR A 19 -9.36 -16.46 25.09
N THR A 20 -9.33 -15.13 25.02
CA THR A 20 -8.67 -14.42 23.93
C THR A 20 -7.17 -14.66 24.08
N GLY A 21 -6.75 -15.92 23.92
CA GLY A 21 -5.37 -16.32 23.76
C GLY A 21 -4.91 -15.97 22.36
N VAL A 22 -5.00 -14.69 22.02
CA VAL A 22 -4.10 -14.01 21.10
C VAL A 22 -4.18 -12.56 21.58
N GLU A 23 -3.20 -12.15 22.38
CA GLU A 23 -2.59 -10.83 22.19
C GLU A 23 -2.20 -10.80 20.70
N GLN A 24 -3.18 -10.52 19.84
CA GLN A 24 -2.90 -9.92 18.55
C GLN A 24 -2.39 -8.56 18.97
N THR A 25 -1.08 -8.53 19.23
CA THR A 25 -0.20 -7.41 18.96
C THR A 25 -1.01 -6.40 18.19
N ARG A 26 -1.50 -5.35 18.87
CA ARG A 26 -1.96 -4.14 18.19
C ARG A 26 -0.90 -3.92 17.14
N ALA A 27 -1.22 -4.19 15.87
CA ALA A 27 -0.23 -4.16 14.82
C ALA A 27 0.40 -2.78 14.94
N GLU A 28 1.64 -2.74 15.44
CA GLU A 28 2.27 -1.50 15.83
C GLU A 28 2.33 -0.69 14.54
N VAL A 29 1.56 0.39 14.49
CA VAL A 29 1.47 1.20 13.28
C VAL A 29 2.88 1.73 13.07
N GLN A 30 3.62 1.10 12.15
CA GLN A 30 4.98 1.49 11.83
C GLN A 30 4.89 2.87 11.19
N ARG A 31 5.15 3.89 12.02
CA ARG A 31 5.20 5.28 11.59
C ARG A 31 6.49 5.45 10.82
N ILE A 32 6.35 5.70 9.54
CA ILE A 32 7.48 6.07 8.68
C ILE A 32 7.94 7.45 9.14
N SER A 33 9.26 7.61 9.30
CA SER A 33 9.82 8.92 9.60
C SER A 33 9.64 9.87 8.40
N PRO A 34 9.51 11.19 8.60
CA PRO A 34 9.33 12.14 7.50
C PRO A 34 10.48 12.09 6.48
N GLU A 35 11.68 11.72 6.90
CA GLU A 35 12.84 11.57 6.02
C GLU A 35 12.76 10.33 5.12
N GLU A 36 12.25 9.22 5.66
CA GLU A 36 11.99 8.02 4.87
C GLU A 36 10.88 8.29 3.85
N LEU A 37 9.83 9.04 4.21
CA LEU A 37 8.80 9.46 3.26
C LEU A 37 9.40 10.31 2.12
N ALA A 38 10.29 11.25 2.45
CA ALA A 38 10.96 12.09 1.44
C ALA A 38 11.83 11.26 0.47
N LYS A 39 12.43 10.16 0.93
CA LYS A 39 13.21 9.24 0.07
C LYS A 39 12.35 8.41 -0.87
N LEU A 40 11.07 8.24 -0.54
CA LEU A 40 10.09 7.49 -1.31
C LEU A 40 9.36 8.38 -2.34
N MET A 41 9.42 9.70 -2.15
CA MET A 41 8.92 10.67 -3.11
C MET A 41 9.92 10.82 -4.26
N ALA A 42 9.41 10.82 -5.51
CA ALA A 42 10.25 11.01 -6.68
C ALA A 42 10.89 12.42 -6.64
N PRO A 43 12.23 12.53 -6.80
CA PRO A 43 12.88 13.83 -6.80
C PRO A 43 12.45 14.66 -8.00
N ALA A 44 12.37 15.98 -7.82
CA ALA A 44 12.16 16.90 -8.93
C ALA A 44 13.38 16.85 -9.87
N VAL A 45 13.17 16.44 -11.11
CA VAL A 45 14.21 16.41 -12.15
C VAL A 45 13.89 17.49 -13.18
N ALA A 46 14.59 18.61 -13.12
CA ALA A 46 14.48 19.68 -14.10
C ALA A 46 15.49 19.44 -15.24
N THR A 47 15.05 18.82 -16.33
CA THR A 47 15.87 18.68 -17.55
C THR A 47 15.87 19.98 -18.36
N VAL A 48 14.78 20.74 -18.32
CA VAL A 48 14.67 22.12 -18.81
C VAL A 48 14.80 23.07 -17.61
N SER A 49 15.50 24.19 -17.78
CA SER A 49 15.67 25.17 -16.70
C SER A 49 14.49 26.16 -16.64
N LEU A 50 14.22 26.70 -15.44
CA LEU A 50 13.18 27.73 -15.27
C LEU A 50 13.47 28.99 -16.08
N ASP A 51 14.75 29.36 -16.24
CA ASP A 51 15.17 30.50 -17.06
C ASP A 51 14.89 30.28 -18.55
N GLU A 52 15.00 29.04 -19.03
CA GLU A 52 14.65 28.68 -20.40
C GLU A 52 13.14 28.79 -20.65
N LEU A 53 12.30 28.39 -19.68
CA LEU A 53 10.85 28.59 -19.76
C LEU A 53 10.48 30.08 -19.80
N LEU A 54 11.19 30.91 -19.04
CA LEU A 54 11.02 32.36 -19.07
C LEU A 54 11.48 32.97 -20.40
N ALA A 55 12.58 32.47 -20.98
CA ALA A 55 13.03 32.89 -22.30
C ALA A 55 12.01 32.53 -23.38
N ASP A 56 11.45 31.32 -23.32
CA ASP A 56 10.38 30.84 -24.21
C ASP A 56 9.12 31.71 -24.11
N ALA A 57 8.70 32.06 -22.89
CA ALA A 57 7.57 32.98 -22.67
C ALA A 57 7.86 34.38 -23.25
N LYS A 58 9.07 34.91 -23.07
CA LYS A 58 9.48 36.21 -23.64
C LYS A 58 9.56 36.20 -25.17
N GLN A 59 9.84 35.05 -25.77
CA GLN A 59 9.82 34.85 -27.23
C GLN A 59 8.39 34.78 -27.80
N GLY A 60 7.36 34.87 -26.95
CA GLY A 60 5.97 34.85 -27.36
C GLY A 60 5.40 33.45 -27.60
N LYS A 61 6.08 32.39 -27.12
CA LYS A 61 5.52 31.04 -27.14
C LYS A 61 4.28 30.98 -26.26
N THR A 62 3.29 30.24 -26.71
CA THR A 62 2.03 30.07 -25.99
C THR A 62 2.22 29.19 -24.76
N ALA A 63 1.34 29.33 -23.76
CA ALA A 63 1.35 28.49 -22.57
C ALA A 63 1.31 26.99 -22.91
N ASP A 64 0.52 26.61 -23.93
CA ASP A 64 0.36 25.21 -24.35
C ASP A 64 1.64 24.63 -24.97
N GLU A 65 2.40 25.43 -25.72
CA GLU A 65 3.70 25.02 -26.28
C GLU A 65 4.75 24.81 -25.18
N ILE A 66 4.76 25.71 -24.19
CA ILE A 66 5.65 25.59 -23.04
C ILE A 66 5.30 24.34 -22.22
N ILE A 67 4.01 24.08 -21.99
CA ILE A 67 3.52 22.86 -21.33
C ILE A 67 3.92 21.61 -22.13
N ALA A 68 3.77 21.62 -23.44
CA ALA A 68 4.17 20.51 -24.31
C ALA A 68 5.68 20.22 -24.20
N LYS A 69 6.52 21.26 -24.13
CA LYS A 69 7.98 21.13 -23.91
C LYS A 69 8.30 20.54 -22.53
N ILE A 70 7.60 20.95 -21.48
CA ILE A 70 7.75 20.39 -20.13
C ILE A 70 7.39 18.88 -20.15
N LYS A 71 6.27 18.52 -20.79
CA LYS A 71 5.84 17.12 -20.94
C LYS A 71 6.86 16.28 -21.72
N ALA A 72 7.34 16.79 -22.86
CA ALA A 72 8.27 16.09 -23.73
C ALA A 72 9.63 15.84 -23.05
N SER A 73 10.08 16.78 -22.22
CA SER A 73 11.34 16.68 -21.48
C SER A 73 11.22 15.89 -20.17
N ASN A 74 10.01 15.49 -19.76
CA ASN A 74 9.71 14.93 -18.44
C ASN A 74 10.20 15.81 -17.28
N SER A 75 10.27 17.13 -17.49
CA SER A 75 10.76 18.05 -16.47
C SER A 75 9.77 18.16 -15.31
N ARG A 76 10.28 18.14 -14.08
CA ARG A 76 9.52 18.32 -12.84
C ARG A 76 10.20 19.40 -11.99
N TYR A 77 9.40 20.26 -11.38
CA TYR A 77 9.90 21.43 -10.67
C TYR A 77 9.23 21.55 -9.32
N GLU A 78 9.98 21.50 -8.23
CA GLU A 78 9.40 21.84 -6.92
C GLU A 78 9.40 23.35 -6.73
N LEU A 79 8.26 23.99 -7.04
CA LEU A 79 8.08 25.43 -6.89
C LEU A 79 7.44 25.75 -5.55
N THR A 80 8.03 26.67 -4.79
CA THR A 80 7.34 27.26 -3.64
C THR A 80 6.27 28.25 -4.11
N PRO A 81 5.27 28.57 -3.28
CA PRO A 81 4.28 29.60 -3.61
C PRO A 81 4.92 30.96 -3.95
N THR A 82 5.96 31.35 -3.21
CA THR A 82 6.72 32.58 -3.45
C THR A 82 7.41 32.56 -4.83
N GLN A 83 8.08 31.45 -5.17
CA GLN A 83 8.73 31.31 -6.48
C GLN A 83 7.72 31.34 -7.63
N SER A 84 6.55 30.71 -7.45
CA SER A 84 5.48 30.72 -8.45
C SER A 84 4.99 32.14 -8.74
N LEU A 85 4.82 32.96 -7.70
CA LEU A 85 4.46 34.37 -7.84
C LEU A 85 5.57 35.19 -8.51
N GLU A 86 6.83 34.95 -8.17
CA GLU A 86 7.96 35.61 -8.83
C GLU A 86 8.07 35.26 -10.32
N LEU A 87 7.87 34.00 -10.68
CA LEU A 87 7.87 33.54 -12.07
C LEU A 87 6.71 34.17 -12.86
N ASN A 88 5.53 34.27 -12.24
CA ASN A 88 4.41 34.96 -12.86
C ASN A 88 4.71 36.44 -13.11
N LYS A 89 5.28 37.14 -12.13
CA LYS A 89 5.74 38.54 -12.28
C LYS A 89 6.79 38.70 -13.38
N LYS A 90 7.61 37.68 -13.63
CA LYS A 90 8.62 37.65 -14.71
C LYS A 90 8.03 37.36 -16.09
N GLY A 91 6.72 37.13 -16.19
CA GLY A 91 6.00 36.95 -17.45
C GLY A 91 5.64 35.50 -17.79
N LEU A 92 5.79 34.55 -16.85
CA LEU A 92 5.32 33.19 -17.07
C LEU A 92 3.80 33.10 -16.88
N ASP A 93 3.13 32.49 -17.85
CA ASP A 93 1.68 32.33 -17.84
C ASP A 93 1.20 31.46 -16.67
N ILE A 94 0.06 31.83 -16.08
CA ILE A 94 -0.54 31.14 -14.92
C ILE A 94 -0.85 29.68 -15.26
N LYS A 95 -1.28 29.36 -16.50
CA LYS A 95 -1.58 28.00 -16.92
C LYS A 95 -0.36 27.08 -16.86
N VAL A 96 0.82 27.60 -17.19
CA VAL A 96 2.08 26.84 -17.10
C VAL A 96 2.40 26.54 -15.64
N LEU A 97 2.26 27.53 -14.77
CA LEU A 97 2.49 27.37 -13.33
C LEU A 97 1.51 26.38 -12.69
N GLU A 98 0.22 26.47 -13.04
CA GLU A 98 -0.80 25.52 -12.58
C GLU A 98 -0.50 24.10 -13.04
N PHE A 99 -0.10 23.94 -14.30
CA PHE A 99 0.30 22.64 -14.83
C PHE A 99 1.48 22.04 -14.05
N ILE A 100 2.51 22.84 -13.75
CA ILE A 100 3.65 22.39 -12.95
C ILE A 100 3.20 21.91 -11.57
N HIS A 101 2.34 22.67 -10.89
CA HIS A 101 1.79 22.28 -9.58
C HIS A 101 0.99 21.00 -9.65
N GLN A 102 0.07 20.90 -10.61
CA GLN A 102 -0.79 19.73 -10.79
C GLN A 102 0.03 18.46 -11.07
N GLU A 103 1.05 18.55 -11.93
CA GLU A 103 1.90 17.41 -12.26
C GLU A 103 2.74 16.94 -11.06
N ASN A 104 3.24 17.85 -10.23
CA ASN A 104 3.94 17.47 -9.02
C ASN A 104 3.02 16.76 -8.03
N GLU A 105 1.83 17.30 -7.77
CA GLU A 105 0.87 16.68 -6.86
C GLU A 105 0.45 15.30 -7.38
N ARG A 106 0.24 15.16 -8.69
CA ARG A 106 -0.01 13.87 -9.33
C ARG A 106 1.16 12.90 -9.16
N ALA A 107 2.39 13.37 -9.32
CA ALA A 107 3.58 12.54 -9.14
C ALA A 107 3.73 12.05 -7.68
N LYS A 108 3.43 12.90 -6.70
CA LYS A 108 3.42 12.54 -5.27
C LYS A 108 2.36 11.48 -4.97
N GLN A 109 1.15 11.65 -5.51
CA GLN A 109 0.06 10.68 -5.37
C GLN A 109 0.41 9.32 -6.00
N ASN A 110 1.00 9.34 -7.20
CA ASN A 110 1.43 8.12 -7.89
C ASN A 110 2.53 7.39 -7.11
N ALA A 111 3.52 8.12 -6.59
CA ALA A 111 4.57 7.52 -5.76
C ALA A 111 3.99 6.81 -4.51
N LEU A 112 3.00 7.44 -3.86
CA LEU A 112 2.29 6.83 -2.74
C LEU A 112 1.45 5.61 -3.16
N ALA A 113 0.80 5.67 -4.32
CA ALA A 113 0.05 4.53 -4.85
C ALA A 113 0.96 3.34 -5.19
N ASP A 114 2.13 3.60 -5.78
CA ASP A 114 3.13 2.58 -6.10
C ASP A 114 3.67 1.90 -4.84
N GLU A 115 3.93 2.67 -3.78
CA GLU A 115 4.30 2.15 -2.46
C GLU A 115 3.23 1.22 -1.89
N MET A 116 1.97 1.66 -1.93
CA MET A 116 0.84 0.87 -1.43
C MET A 116 0.70 -0.44 -2.21
N ASN A 117 0.77 -0.37 -3.54
CA ASN A 117 0.69 -1.54 -4.40
C ASN A 117 1.83 -2.52 -4.12
N LYS A 118 3.06 -2.02 -3.95
CA LYS A 118 4.22 -2.85 -3.61
C LYS A 118 4.05 -3.56 -2.27
N ARG A 119 3.53 -2.87 -1.25
CA ARG A 119 3.24 -3.45 0.06
C ARG A 119 2.13 -4.50 0.00
N GLN A 120 1.05 -4.20 -0.73
CA GLN A 120 -0.06 -5.12 -0.92
C GLN A 120 0.38 -6.39 -1.65
N GLN A 121 1.19 -6.27 -2.71
CA GLN A 121 1.77 -7.41 -3.42
C GLN A 121 2.64 -8.26 -2.50
N ALA A 122 3.55 -7.63 -1.73
CA ALA A 122 4.40 -8.35 -0.79
C ALA A 122 3.61 -9.07 0.32
N GLN A 123 2.49 -8.50 0.78
CA GLN A 123 1.59 -9.15 1.73
C GLN A 123 0.85 -10.33 1.09
N ALA A 124 0.29 -10.15 -0.11
CA ALA A 124 -0.41 -11.22 -0.83
C ALA A 124 0.51 -12.41 -1.13
N GLU A 125 1.77 -12.16 -1.47
CA GLU A 125 2.78 -13.22 -1.67
C GLU A 125 3.08 -13.99 -0.38
N LYS A 126 3.24 -13.29 0.76
CA LYS A 126 3.44 -13.93 2.07
C LYS A 126 2.23 -14.77 2.48
N GLU A 127 1.03 -14.24 2.32
CA GLU A 127 -0.21 -14.98 2.60
C GLU A 127 -0.33 -16.24 1.73
N LYS A 128 0.01 -16.12 0.44
CA LYS A 128 0.01 -17.26 -0.48
C LYS A 128 1.03 -18.32 -0.06
N ALA A 129 2.24 -17.92 0.33
CA ALA A 129 3.28 -18.84 0.81
C ALA A 129 2.85 -19.55 2.11
N LEU A 130 2.32 -18.80 3.08
CA LEU A 130 1.80 -19.36 4.34
C LEU A 130 0.65 -20.33 4.11
N LYS A 131 -0.24 -20.03 3.16
CA LYS A 131 -1.34 -20.93 2.78
C LYS A 131 -0.82 -22.21 2.16
N GLN A 132 0.15 -22.11 1.24
CA GLN A 132 0.79 -23.28 0.62
C GLN A 132 1.48 -24.16 1.67
N GLU A 133 2.22 -23.58 2.60
CA GLU A 133 2.86 -24.31 3.70
C GLU A 133 1.83 -25.01 4.58
N ARG A 134 0.75 -24.31 4.97
CA ARG A 134 -0.37 -24.91 5.72
C ARG A 134 -1.03 -26.07 4.97
N ASP A 135 -1.26 -25.93 3.67
CA ASP A 135 -1.87 -26.97 2.85
C ASP A 135 -0.96 -28.19 2.72
N LEU A 136 0.35 -28.00 2.53
CA LEU A 136 1.35 -29.07 2.52
C LEU A 136 1.45 -29.79 3.86
N ALA A 137 1.48 -29.05 4.97
CA ALA A 137 1.49 -29.65 6.31
C ALA A 137 0.23 -30.49 6.58
N ARG A 138 -0.93 -30.03 6.09
CA ARG A 138 -2.20 -30.77 6.21
C ARG A 138 -2.19 -32.06 5.39
N THR A 139 -1.65 -32.06 4.17
CA THR A 139 -1.58 -33.26 3.33
C THR A 139 -0.53 -34.25 3.83
N GLN A 140 0.56 -33.80 4.45
CA GLN A 140 1.60 -34.68 5.00
C GLN A 140 1.10 -35.56 6.15
N TYR A 141 0.16 -35.05 6.97
CA TYR A 141 -0.48 -35.81 8.05
C TYR A 141 -1.72 -36.61 7.61
N TYR A 142 -2.19 -36.40 6.38
CA TYR A 142 -3.35 -37.10 5.82
C TYR A 142 -2.86 -38.32 5.04
N ASP A 143 -2.69 -39.45 5.74
CA ASP A 143 -2.40 -40.73 5.07
C ASP A 143 -3.69 -41.22 4.34
N PRO A 144 -3.69 -41.29 3.00
CA PRO A 144 -4.86 -41.74 2.23
C PRO A 144 -5.33 -43.16 2.56
N TYR A 145 -4.48 -43.98 3.19
CA TYR A 145 -4.77 -45.37 3.53
C TYR A 145 -5.28 -45.57 4.97
N TRP A 146 -5.17 -44.57 5.86
CA TRP A 146 -5.69 -44.67 7.23
C TRP A 146 -7.18 -44.32 7.37
N GLY A 147 -7.77 -43.63 6.38
CA GLY A 147 -9.20 -43.32 6.37
C GLY A 147 -10.12 -44.44 5.87
N MET A 148 -9.58 -45.47 5.20
CA MET A 148 -10.39 -46.53 4.57
C MET A 148 -10.68 -47.72 5.51
N TYR A 149 -9.89 -47.91 6.57
CA TYR A 149 -10.02 -49.05 7.48
C TYR A 149 -10.86 -48.79 8.75
N TYR A 150 -11.12 -47.52 9.11
CA TYR A 150 -11.91 -47.15 10.30
C TYR A 150 -13.35 -46.72 10.00
N GLY A 151 -13.85 -46.99 8.78
CA GLY A 151 -15.16 -46.53 8.31
C GLY A 151 -16.00 -47.58 7.60
N ARG A 152 -15.73 -48.88 7.77
CA ARG A 152 -16.67 -49.94 7.38
C ARG A 152 -17.54 -50.31 8.58
N PRO A 153 -18.85 -50.00 8.58
CA PRO A 153 -19.79 -50.68 9.46
C PRO A 153 -19.74 -52.16 9.08
N TRP A 154 -19.32 -52.99 10.03
CA TRP A 154 -19.63 -54.41 10.18
C TRP A 154 -20.20 -55.13 8.94
N GLY A 155 -19.40 -56.05 8.40
CA GLY A 155 -19.86 -57.04 7.41
C GLY A 155 -20.90 -58.01 8.00
N PRO A 156 -21.69 -58.71 7.16
CA PRO A 156 -22.94 -59.36 7.55
C PRO A 156 -22.80 -60.77 8.18
N TYR A 157 -21.83 -61.01 9.06
CA TYR A 157 -21.76 -62.26 9.83
C TYR A 157 -21.10 -62.03 11.20
N GLY A 158 -21.89 -62.24 12.27
CA GLY A 158 -21.48 -62.17 13.68
C GLY A 158 -22.68 -62.05 14.58
#